data_AF-A0A7K2NRC3-F1
#
_entry.id   AF-A0A7K2NRC3-F1
#
_cell.length_a   1.000
_cell.length_b   1.000
_cell.length_c   1.000
_cell.angle_alpha   90.00
_cell.angle_beta   90.00
_cell.angle_gamma   90.00
#
_symmetry.space_group_name_H-M   'P 1'
#
loop_
_entity.id
_entity.type
_entity.pdbx_description
1 polymer ?
#
loop_
_entity_poly.entity_id
_entity_poly.type
_entity_poly.pdbx_seq_one_letter_code
_entity_poly.pdbx_strand_id
1 'polypeptide(L)'
;QCGACTVLVDGRRVNSCLLFAVALDGCEITTVEGLAGDGEELHPLQRAFLDRDAFQCGYCTPGQICSAVGVLAEAANGHPSHVTDPAAPSGEPVALDREEIRERLSGNLCRCGAYPRIADAVEDVIP
;
A
#
# COMPACT_ATOMS: atom_id res chain seq x y z
N GLN A 1 -13.27 5.38 4.57
CA GLN A 1 -13.70 6.47 3.66
C GLN A 1 -12.53 7.04 2.83
N CYS A 2 -11.31 7.19 3.36
CA CYS A 2 -10.20 7.79 2.59
C CYS A 2 -8.88 7.02 2.56
N GLY A 3 -8.66 6.01 3.41
CA GLY A 3 -7.41 5.25 3.47
C GLY A 3 -6.20 6.01 4.03
N ALA A 4 -6.32 7.27 4.44
CA ALA A 4 -5.19 8.02 5.02
C ALA A 4 -4.66 7.36 6.32
N CYS A 5 -5.51 6.60 7.00
CA CYS A 5 -5.24 5.88 8.25
C CYS A 5 -4.75 4.44 8.04
N THR A 6 -4.30 4.05 6.84
CA THR A 6 -3.82 2.68 6.60
C THR A 6 -2.58 2.38 7.44
N VAL A 7 -2.63 1.26 8.17
CA VAL A 7 -1.51 0.62 8.86
C VAL A 7 -1.48 -0.87 8.50
N LEU A 8 -0.41 -1.58 8.81
CA LEU A 8 -0.35 -3.04 8.71
C LEU A 8 -0.61 -3.65 10.09
N VAL A 9 -1.49 -4.65 10.16
CA VAL A 9 -1.75 -5.49 11.33
C VAL A 9 -1.38 -6.91 10.95
N ASP A 10 -0.37 -7.48 11.61
CA ASP A 10 0.21 -8.77 11.26
C ASP A 10 0.53 -8.86 9.74
N GLY A 11 1.12 -7.79 9.20
CA GLY A 11 1.45 -7.64 7.78
C GLY A 11 0.28 -7.31 6.84
N ARG A 12 -0.97 -7.27 7.32
CA ARG A 12 -2.16 -7.00 6.50
C ARG A 12 -2.58 -5.55 6.60
N ARG A 13 -2.74 -4.86 5.46
CA ARG A 13 -3.20 -3.47 5.45
C ARG A 13 -4.65 -3.34 5.91
N VAL A 14 -4.93 -2.38 6.80
CA VAL A 14 -6.26 -2.12 7.37
C VAL A 14 -6.48 -0.62 7.64
N ASN A 15 -7.74 -0.21 7.70
CA ASN A 15 -8.11 1.15 8.15
C ASN A 15 -8.17 1.21 9.68
N SER A 16 -7.14 1.78 10.30
CA SER A 16 -7.07 1.89 11.77
C SER A 16 -8.25 2.63 12.41
N CYS A 17 -8.87 3.58 11.70
CA CYS A 17 -10.02 4.33 12.23
C CYS A 17 -11.30 3.48 12.41
N LEU A 18 -11.32 2.25 11.90
CA LEU A 18 -12.45 1.32 12.02
C LEU A 18 -12.13 0.12 12.94
N LEU A 19 -11.01 0.16 13.67
CA LEU A 19 -10.58 -0.90 14.56
C LEU A 19 -10.53 -0.40 16.00
N PHE A 20 -10.97 -1.24 16.94
CA PHE A 20 -10.78 -0.99 18.36
C PHE A 20 -9.41 -1.50 18.79
N ALA A 21 -8.63 -0.68 19.49
CA ALA A 21 -7.31 -1.07 19.97
C ALA A 21 -7.34 -2.35 20.83
N VAL A 22 -8.37 -2.50 21.68
CA VAL A 22 -8.56 -3.70 22.53
C VAL A 22 -8.83 -4.99 21.75
N ALA A 23 -9.24 -4.89 20.48
CA ALA A 23 -9.44 -6.06 19.62
C ALA A 23 -8.14 -6.54 18.97
N LEU A 24 -7.05 -5.77 19.10
CA LEU A 24 -5.74 -6.04 18.51
C LEU A 24 -4.70 -6.43 19.58
N ASP A 25 -5.14 -6.90 20.74
CA ASP A 25 -4.24 -7.38 21.78
C ASP A 25 -3.37 -8.53 21.25
N GLY A 26 -2.05 -8.39 21.37
CA GLY A 26 -1.07 -9.35 20.88
C GLY A 26 -0.76 -9.28 19.37
N CYS A 27 -1.44 -8.44 18.59
CA CYS A 27 -1.10 -8.23 17.17
C CYS A 27 0.14 -7.33 17.01
N GLU A 28 0.89 -7.55 15.93
CA GLU A 28 1.96 -6.66 15.50
C GLU A 28 1.39 -5.53 14.63
N ILE A 29 1.71 -4.27 14.98
CA ILE A 29 1.26 -3.09 14.24
C ILE A 29 2.46 -2.42 13.59
N THR A 30 2.43 -2.28 12.26
CA THR A 30 3.42 -1.50 11.51
C THR A 30 2.76 -0.24 10.95
N THR A 31 3.26 0.92 11.36
CA THR A 31 2.88 2.24 10.81
C THR A 31 3.88 2.67 9.73
N VAL A 32 3.69 3.86 9.15
CA VAL A 32 4.62 4.37 8.12
C VAL A 32 6.03 4.56 8.69
N GLU A 33 6.14 4.96 9.95
CA GLU A 33 7.41 5.14 10.66
C GLU A 33 8.14 3.80 10.84
N GLY A 34 7.39 2.72 11.05
CA GLY A 34 7.95 1.37 11.23
C GLY A 34 8.54 0.75 9.96
N LEU A 35 8.27 1.30 8.77
CA LEU A 35 8.74 0.71 7.50
C LEU A 35 10.24 0.83 7.28
N ALA A 36 10.89 1.84 7.86
CA ALA A 36 12.34 2.01 7.79
C ALA A 36 13.10 1.13 8.81
N GLY A 37 12.39 0.49 9.74
CA GLY A 37 12.97 -0.21 10.88
C GLY A 37 13.78 0.74 11.79
N ASP A 38 14.79 0.21 12.48
CA ASP A 38 15.68 0.99 13.36
C ASP A 38 16.77 1.78 12.59
N GLY A 39 16.77 1.69 11.25
CA GLY A 39 17.75 2.37 10.40
C GLY A 39 17.31 3.78 10.01
N GLU A 40 18.28 4.61 9.60
CA GLU A 40 18.00 5.91 8.99
C GLU A 40 17.67 5.79 7.48
N GLU A 41 17.77 4.59 6.92
CA GLU A 41 17.49 4.36 5.50
C GLU A 41 15.98 4.26 5.23
N LEU A 42 15.52 5.01 4.24
CA LEU A 42 14.14 4.97 3.79
C LEU A 42 13.80 3.61 3.18
N HIS A 43 12.61 3.12 3.48
CA HIS A 43 12.03 1.98 2.78
C HIS A 43 11.98 2.24 1.25
N PRO A 44 12.18 1.24 0.37
CA PRO A 44 12.17 1.44 -1.08
C PRO A 44 10.96 2.22 -1.60
N LEU A 45 9.75 1.93 -1.10
CA LEU A 45 8.55 2.74 -1.42
C LEU A 45 8.64 4.19 -0.94
N GLN A 46 9.18 4.47 0.26
CA GLN A 46 9.37 5.84 0.72
C GLN A 46 10.35 6.60 -0.19
N ARG A 47 11.44 5.93 -0.60
CA ARG A 47 12.41 6.48 -1.56
C ARG A 47 11.77 6.74 -2.93
N ALA A 48 11.07 5.75 -3.49
CA ALA A 48 10.40 5.89 -4.79
C ALA A 48 9.35 7.01 -4.78
N PHE A 49 8.62 7.20 -3.66
CA PHE A 49 7.68 8.30 -3.53
C PHE A 49 8.38 9.68 -3.57
N LEU A 50 9.56 9.81 -2.98
CA LEU A 50 10.38 11.02 -3.09
C LEU A 50 10.86 11.22 -4.53
N ASP A 51 11.46 10.18 -5.12
CA ASP A 51 12.09 10.27 -6.43
C ASP A 51 11.08 10.55 -7.56
N ARG A 52 9.84 10.07 -7.40
CA ARG A 52 8.75 10.29 -8.35
C ARG A 52 7.88 11.50 -8.03
N ASP A 53 8.12 12.24 -6.96
CA ASP A 53 7.22 13.33 -6.53
C ASP A 53 5.77 12.80 -6.37
N ALA A 54 5.64 11.64 -5.72
CA ALA A 54 4.39 10.89 -5.59
C ALA A 54 3.50 11.40 -4.44
N PHE A 55 3.62 12.67 -4.09
CA PHE A 55 2.81 13.35 -3.09
C PHE A 55 2.89 14.86 -3.30
N GLN A 56 2.04 15.61 -2.60
CA GLN A 56 2.12 17.08 -2.56
C GLN A 56 1.94 17.55 -1.12
N CYS A 57 0.70 17.65 -0.62
CA CYS A 57 0.44 18.09 0.75
C CYS A 57 0.92 17.10 1.83
N GLY A 58 1.31 15.88 1.44
CA GLY A 58 1.81 14.84 2.33
C GLY A 58 0.76 14.10 3.16
N TYR A 59 -0.48 14.62 3.27
CA TYR A 59 -1.46 14.10 4.23
C TYR A 59 -1.88 12.64 3.98
N CYS A 60 -2.08 12.25 2.72
CA CYS A 60 -2.44 10.87 2.37
C CYS A 60 -1.23 9.95 2.26
N THR A 61 -0.01 10.49 2.24
CA THR A 61 1.21 9.76 1.88
C THR A 61 1.49 8.57 2.80
N PRO A 62 1.36 8.68 4.15
CA PRO A 62 1.49 7.52 5.04
C PRO A 62 0.59 6.34 4.65
N GLY A 63 -0.69 6.63 4.45
CA GLY A 63 -1.66 5.60 4.07
C GLY A 63 -1.38 5.00 2.69
N GLN A 64 -0.96 5.83 1.72
CA GLN A 64 -0.58 5.35 0.38
C GLN A 64 0.60 4.37 0.44
N ILE A 65 1.64 4.71 1.19
CA ILE A 65 2.85 3.88 1.30
C ILE A 65 2.52 2.56 2.02
N CYS A 66 1.84 2.62 3.17
CA CYS A 66 1.41 1.40 3.89
C CYS A 66 0.49 0.52 3.02
N SER A 67 -0.43 1.13 2.27
CA SER A 67 -1.26 0.39 1.33
C SER A 67 -0.46 -0.25 0.22
N ALA A 68 0.52 0.43 -0.37
CA ALA A 68 1.38 -0.13 -1.41
C ALA A 68 2.18 -1.34 -0.92
N VAL A 69 2.70 -1.32 0.31
CA VAL A 69 3.33 -2.50 0.94
C VAL A 69 2.33 -3.66 0.99
N GLY A 70 1.11 -3.42 1.45
CA GLY A 70 0.06 -4.44 1.50
C GLY A 70 -0.34 -4.95 0.11
N VAL A 71 -0.40 -4.09 -0.90
CA VAL A 71 -0.71 -4.47 -2.30
C VAL A 71 0.33 -5.42 -2.87
N LEU A 72 1.62 -5.11 -2.69
CA LEU A 72 2.72 -5.95 -3.16
C LEU A 72 2.63 -7.35 -2.53
N ALA A 73 2.36 -7.41 -1.22
CA ALA A 73 2.18 -8.67 -0.50
C ALA A 73 0.92 -9.43 -0.95
N GLU A 74 -0.21 -8.75 -1.12
CA GLU A 74 -1.47 -9.35 -1.61
C GLU A 74 -1.29 -9.99 -2.99
N ALA A 75 -0.65 -9.27 -3.92
CA ALA A 75 -0.39 -9.76 -5.26
C ALA A 75 0.58 -10.94 -5.26
N ALA A 76 1.67 -10.88 -4.48
CA ALA A 76 2.62 -11.98 -4.32
C ALA A 76 1.97 -13.24 -3.72
N ASN A 77 0.98 -13.07 -2.83
CA ASN A 77 0.21 -14.16 -2.24
C ASN A 77 -0.97 -14.64 -3.13
N GLY A 78 -1.09 -14.12 -4.34
CA GLY A 78 -2.10 -14.53 -5.32
C GLY A 78 -3.53 -14.12 -4.99
N HIS A 79 -3.71 -13.05 -4.21
CA HIS A 79 -5.03 -12.48 -3.98
C HIS A 79 -5.49 -11.73 -5.23
N PRO A 80 -6.62 -12.11 -5.87
CA PRO A 80 -7.16 -11.39 -7.02
C PRO A 80 -7.72 -10.03 -6.59
N SER A 81 -7.80 -9.09 -7.53
CA SER A 81 -8.53 -7.83 -7.42
C SER A 81 -9.76 -7.84 -8.33
N HIS A 82 -10.46 -6.71 -8.42
CA HIS A 82 -11.59 -6.57 -9.34
C HIS A 82 -11.19 -6.66 -10.81
N VAL A 83 -9.95 -6.30 -11.16
CA VAL A 83 -9.44 -6.24 -12.54
C VAL A 83 -8.61 -7.45 -12.92
N THR A 84 -8.37 -8.39 -11.99
CA THR A 84 -7.69 -9.65 -12.31
C THR A 84 -8.53 -10.47 -13.28
N ASP A 85 -7.90 -11.04 -14.32
CA ASP A 85 -8.57 -11.95 -15.26
C ASP A 85 -9.26 -13.09 -14.50
N PRO A 86 -10.59 -13.25 -14.62
CA PRO A 86 -11.32 -14.34 -13.96
C PRO A 86 -10.86 -15.75 -14.40
N ALA A 87 -10.18 -15.87 -15.55
CA ALA A 87 -9.59 -17.12 -16.01
C ALA A 87 -8.20 -17.39 -15.41
N ALA A 88 -7.59 -16.44 -14.71
CA ALA A 88 -6.30 -16.62 -14.06
C ALA A 88 -6.38 -17.70 -12.95
N PRO A 89 -5.32 -18.51 -12.75
CA PRO A 89 -5.29 -19.49 -11.68
C PRO A 89 -5.41 -18.83 -10.30
N SER A 90 -6.26 -19.39 -9.43
CA SER A 90 -6.38 -18.91 -8.05
C SER A 90 -5.17 -19.34 -7.22
N GLY A 91 -4.66 -18.43 -6.39
CA GLY A 91 -3.56 -18.70 -5.46
C GLY A 91 -2.16 -18.58 -6.08
N GLU A 92 -2.06 -18.25 -7.37
CA GLU A 92 -0.80 -17.91 -8.03
C GLU A 92 -0.54 -16.40 -7.94
N PRO A 93 0.72 -15.95 -7.86
CA PRO A 93 1.05 -14.52 -7.82
C PRO A 93 0.41 -13.73 -8.98
N VAL A 94 -0.22 -12.60 -8.65
CA VAL A 94 -0.84 -11.71 -9.64
C VAL A 94 0.21 -10.72 -10.15
N ALA A 95 0.37 -10.63 -11.47
CA ALA A 95 1.23 -9.62 -12.08
C ALA A 95 0.63 -8.21 -11.83
N LEU A 96 1.42 -7.33 -11.21
CA LEU A 96 0.99 -5.96 -10.91
C LEU A 96 1.28 -5.04 -12.09
N ASP A 97 0.38 -5.03 -13.08
CA ASP A 97 0.36 -3.96 -14.06
C ASP A 97 -0.27 -2.67 -13.49
N ARG A 98 -0.27 -1.62 -14.31
CA ARG A 98 -0.77 -0.31 -13.89
C ARG A 98 -2.26 -0.31 -13.56
N GLU A 99 -3.06 -1.21 -14.15
CA GLU A 99 -4.49 -1.32 -13.88
C GLU A 99 -4.71 -2.00 -12.51
N GLU A 100 -3.99 -3.09 -12.24
CA GLU A 100 -3.97 -3.77 -10.94
C GLU A 100 -3.53 -2.84 -9.81
N ILE A 101 -2.44 -2.09 -9.99
CA ILE A 101 -1.95 -1.13 -8.99
C ILE A 101 -3.03 -0.09 -8.68
N ARG A 102 -3.66 0.48 -9.71
CA ARG A 102 -4.71 1.51 -9.55
C ARG A 102 -5.93 0.97 -8.83
N GLU A 103 -6.41 -0.21 -9.22
CA GLU A 103 -7.56 -0.85 -8.58
C GLU A 103 -7.28 -1.11 -7.11
N ARG A 104 -6.13 -1.73 -6.81
CA ARG A 104 -5.79 -2.12 -5.44
C ARG A 104 -5.48 -0.94 -4.52
N LEU A 105 -5.09 0.22 -5.05
CA LEU A 105 -4.86 1.45 -4.29
C LEU A 105 -6.08 2.39 -4.26
N SER A 106 -7.19 2.03 -4.91
CA SER A 106 -8.40 2.87 -4.97
C SER A 106 -9.01 3.22 -3.61
N GLY A 107 -8.72 2.41 -2.58
CA GLY A 107 -9.08 2.67 -1.19
C GLY A 107 -8.35 3.84 -0.52
N ASN A 108 -7.31 4.40 -1.15
CA ASN A 108 -6.49 5.49 -0.64
C ASN A 108 -6.67 6.76 -1.50
N LEU A 109 -7.42 7.71 -0.96
CA LEU A 109 -7.76 8.95 -1.66
C LEU A 109 -6.64 9.99 -1.54
N CYS A 110 -6.26 10.57 -2.67
CA CYS A 110 -5.33 11.70 -2.77
C CYS A 110 -6.05 12.91 -3.38
N ARG A 111 -6.35 13.93 -2.57
CA ARG A 111 -7.07 15.12 -3.07
C ARG A 111 -6.19 16.02 -3.93
N CYS A 112 -4.88 15.98 -3.75
CA CYS A 112 -3.90 16.66 -4.59
C CYS A 112 -3.81 16.06 -6.01
N GLY A 113 -4.31 14.83 -6.21
CA GLY A 113 -4.30 14.18 -7.52
C GLY A 113 -2.96 13.58 -7.93
N ALA A 114 -2.10 13.20 -6.98
CA ALA A 114 -0.78 12.62 -7.26
C ALA A 114 -0.83 11.17 -7.81
N TYR A 115 -2.01 10.62 -8.11
CA TYR A 115 -2.22 9.21 -8.48
C TYR A 115 -1.31 8.68 -9.60
N PRO A 116 -1.07 9.41 -10.71
CA PRO A 116 -0.18 8.91 -11.76
C PRO A 116 1.24 8.65 -11.23
N ARG A 117 1.76 9.56 -10.39
CA ARG A 117 3.10 9.50 -9.79
C ARG A 117 3.19 8.46 -8.68
N ILE A 118 2.10 8.26 -7.93
CA ILE A 118 1.97 7.16 -6.96
C ILE A 118 2.08 5.82 -7.69
N ALA A 119 1.38 5.63 -8.81
CA ALA A 119 1.49 4.41 -9.59
C ALA A 119 2.92 4.22 -10.14
N ASP A 120 3.54 5.27 -10.70
CA ASP A 120 4.94 5.20 -11.17
C ASP A 120 5.90 4.78 -10.02
N ALA A 121 5.72 5.31 -8.81
CA ALA A 121 6.55 4.97 -7.65
C ALA A 121 6.38 3.52 -7.17
N VAL A 122 5.18 2.96 -7.31
CA VAL A 122 4.93 1.55 -6.97
C VAL A 122 5.52 0.64 -8.04
N GLU A 123 5.41 0.99 -9.32
CA GLU A 123 6.01 0.24 -10.43
C GLU A 123 7.53 0.08 -10.27
N ASP A 124 8.23 1.12 -9.78
CA ASP A 124 9.68 1.11 -9.57
C ASP A 124 10.20 0.08 -8.56
N VAL A 125 9.32 -0.40 -7.67
CA VAL A 125 9.70 -1.32 -6.58
C VAL A 125 9.16 -2.73 -6.77
N ILE A 126 8.47 -2.99 -7.89
CA ILE A 126 8.04 -4.35 -8.23
C ILE A 126 9.30 -5.18 -8.51
N PRO A 127 9.47 -6.34 -7.85
CA PRO A 127 10.64 -7.20 -8.02
C PRO A 127 10.74 -7.87 -9.39
#